data_AF-A0AA88GG07-F1
#
_entry.id   AF-A0AA88GG07-F1
#
_cell.length_a   1.000
_cell.length_b   1.000
_cell.length_c   1.000
_cell.angle_alpha   90.00
_cell.angle_beta   90.00
_cell.angle_gamma   90.00
#
_symmetry.space_group_name_H-M   'P 1'
#
loop_
_entity.id
_entity.type
_entity.pdbx_description
1 polymer ?
#
loop_
_entity_poly.entity_id
_entity_poly.type
_entity_poly.pdbx_seq_one_letter_code
_entity_poly.pdbx_strand_id
1 'polypeptide(L)'
;MLTHKPQNNDTYLDRSSSSTIVCPSSITTRTFVPSSNSSNSISSHSVSSSNEFSNVSDLLKTYNNFESFIQQHDGKQRLKEYLESLRNEEQLLFVEIMEPFMTRNLEILNKENINSSSRTCEPSLQNQHVSTSTRDWSEKSNSYYYYYSELIMNQENEWPSNDIIMESVKNASRHRHGHLQPSSSLMNQTMLMNLDINTTNSEGEPHWTSLCQVVFTQFLKDDSPHQLNVSSKLKTNVKQASLSNCEQEAKKALTTLYHEVLSQMKEEAFHHLRKSEDFKIWILSKAIEFSQKAEQYSVQTFLEENEMAENWPLFKKKKLCTMKDIREMTEDDFRKLGVKKLGHLKRLVRKTTEHFMCSVQSTSLANQ
;
A
#
# COMPACT_ATOMS: atom_id res chain seq x y z
N MET A 1 -37.08 -11.56 -54.05
CA MET A 1 -36.38 -11.05 -52.86
C MET A 1 -35.94 -9.63 -53.17
N LEU A 2 -36.62 -8.65 -52.54
CA LEU A 2 -36.45 -7.22 -52.78
C LEU A 2 -35.28 -6.68 -51.96
N THR A 3 -34.36 -6.00 -52.63
CA THR A 3 -33.17 -5.35 -52.08
C THR A 3 -33.46 -3.90 -51.73
N HIS A 4 -33.36 -3.54 -50.45
CA HIS A 4 -33.43 -2.14 -49.99
C HIS A 4 -32.02 -1.63 -49.62
N LYS A 5 -31.59 -0.57 -50.31
CA LYS A 5 -30.46 0.30 -49.95
C LYS A 5 -30.94 1.37 -48.97
N PRO A 6 -30.16 1.77 -47.95
CA PRO A 6 -30.39 3.00 -47.21
C PRO A 6 -29.67 4.20 -47.85
N GLN A 7 -30.37 5.33 -47.89
CA GLN A 7 -29.92 6.65 -48.35
C GLN A 7 -29.22 7.41 -47.20
N ASN A 8 -28.06 7.99 -47.51
CA ASN A 8 -27.34 8.97 -46.70
C ASN A 8 -28.05 10.33 -46.75
N ASN A 9 -28.19 10.98 -45.61
CA ASN A 9 -28.49 12.41 -45.51
C ASN A 9 -27.36 13.09 -44.73
N ASP A 10 -26.43 13.70 -45.47
CA ASP A 10 -25.44 14.63 -44.95
C ASP A 10 -26.09 16.01 -44.80
N THR A 11 -26.11 16.55 -43.58
CA THR A 11 -26.50 17.94 -43.32
C THR A 11 -25.29 18.71 -42.83
N TYR A 12 -24.75 19.55 -43.72
CA TYR A 12 -23.76 20.58 -43.44
C TYR A 12 -24.37 21.65 -42.52
N LEU A 13 -23.71 21.93 -41.38
CA LEU A 13 -23.88 23.19 -40.66
C LEU A 13 -22.52 23.85 -40.50
N ASP A 14 -22.35 24.89 -41.31
CA ASP A 14 -21.33 25.91 -41.27
C ASP A 14 -21.59 26.85 -40.08
N ARG A 15 -20.60 27.03 -39.20
CA ARG A 15 -20.53 28.25 -38.38
C ARG A 15 -19.10 28.53 -37.91
N SER A 16 -18.44 29.32 -38.74
CA SER A 16 -17.29 30.16 -38.42
C SER A 16 -17.60 31.13 -37.27
N SER A 17 -16.67 31.28 -36.30
CA SER A 17 -16.40 32.53 -35.58
C SER A 17 -15.12 32.40 -34.74
N SER A 18 -14.01 32.90 -35.30
CA SER A 18 -12.76 33.17 -34.60
C SER A 18 -12.91 34.38 -33.69
N SER A 19 -12.56 34.24 -32.41
CA SER A 19 -12.30 35.36 -31.52
C SER A 19 -10.91 35.24 -30.92
N THR A 20 -9.99 36.05 -31.46
CA THR A 20 -8.62 36.26 -31.00
C THR A 20 -8.65 37.00 -29.66
N ILE A 21 -8.26 36.35 -28.57
CA ILE A 21 -8.03 37.01 -27.28
C ILE A 21 -6.55 37.41 -27.20
N VAL A 22 -6.31 38.71 -27.16
CA VAL A 22 -5.02 39.35 -26.91
C VAL A 22 -4.85 39.48 -25.40
N CYS A 23 -3.88 38.78 -24.81
CA CYS A 23 -3.47 38.96 -23.42
C CYS A 23 -2.22 39.84 -23.36
N PRO A 24 -2.26 41.01 -22.69
CA PRO A 24 -1.06 41.78 -22.42
C PRO A 24 -0.32 41.25 -21.18
N SER A 25 0.96 40.92 -21.39
CA SER A 25 1.96 40.64 -20.37
C SER A 25 2.27 41.88 -19.53
N SER A 26 2.28 41.76 -18.20
CA SER A 26 3.04 42.66 -17.33
C SER A 26 3.47 41.95 -16.04
N ILE A 27 4.77 42.06 -15.82
CA ILE A 27 5.62 41.45 -14.80
C ILE A 27 5.43 42.18 -13.46
N THR A 28 5.45 41.46 -12.33
CA THR A 28 6.09 41.93 -11.09
C THR A 28 6.55 40.72 -10.28
N THR A 29 7.83 40.41 -10.40
CA THR A 29 8.55 39.46 -9.55
C THR A 29 8.85 40.16 -8.22
N ARG A 30 8.24 39.70 -7.11
CA ARG A 30 8.71 40.03 -5.75
C ARG A 30 9.39 38.80 -5.16
N THR A 31 10.70 38.89 -5.06
CA THR A 31 11.58 37.97 -4.34
C THR A 31 11.26 38.03 -2.85
N PHE A 32 10.72 36.95 -2.28
CA PHE A 32 10.63 36.76 -0.83
C PHE A 32 11.72 35.77 -0.39
N VAL A 33 12.50 36.19 0.59
CA VAL A 33 13.53 35.40 1.27
C VAL A 33 12.84 34.59 2.38
N PRO A 34 13.00 33.26 2.46
CA PRO A 34 12.56 32.50 3.63
C PRO A 34 13.68 32.49 4.69
N SER A 35 13.35 32.97 5.88
CA SER A 35 14.16 32.80 7.09
C SER A 35 14.00 31.40 7.68
N SER A 36 15.11 30.84 8.13
CA SER A 36 15.31 29.50 8.65
C SER A 36 14.79 29.29 10.08
N ASN A 37 14.54 28.01 10.38
CA ASN A 37 14.63 27.31 11.68
C ASN A 37 13.49 27.46 12.72
N SER A 38 12.78 26.34 12.94
CA SER A 38 12.75 25.66 14.26
C SER A 38 12.07 24.29 14.14
N SER A 39 12.89 23.24 14.09
CA SER A 39 12.47 21.84 14.18
C SER A 39 12.32 21.45 15.64
N ASN A 40 11.08 21.25 16.09
CA ASN A 40 10.76 20.53 17.33
C ASN A 40 10.36 19.11 16.96
N SER A 41 11.24 18.15 17.20
CA SER A 41 10.97 16.72 17.15
C SER A 41 10.44 16.26 18.51
N ILE A 42 9.17 15.85 18.56
CA ILE A 42 8.60 15.14 19.71
C ILE A 42 8.06 13.79 19.26
N SER A 43 8.75 12.77 19.77
CA SER A 43 8.26 11.50 20.32
C SER A 43 7.37 10.58 19.48
N SER A 44 7.99 9.45 19.13
CA SER A 44 7.45 8.10 19.07
C SER A 44 6.21 7.86 19.95
N HIS A 45 5.17 7.20 19.40
CA HIS A 45 4.44 6.10 20.04
C HIS A 45 3.52 5.35 19.05
N SER A 46 3.56 4.01 19.18
CA SER A 46 2.56 3.00 18.81
C SER A 46 2.01 2.96 17.38
N VAL A 47 2.54 2.01 16.60
CA VAL A 47 2.02 1.54 15.32
C VAL A 47 0.71 0.77 15.57
N SER A 48 -0.39 1.49 15.78
CA SER A 48 -1.73 0.93 15.60
C SER A 48 -2.09 1.18 14.14
N SER A 49 -1.89 0.16 13.31
CA SER A 49 -1.88 0.18 11.85
C SER A 49 -3.27 0.35 11.21
N SER A 50 -3.99 1.41 11.57
CA SER A 50 -4.92 2.00 10.60
C SER A 50 -4.08 2.89 9.70
N ASN A 51 -3.51 2.31 8.64
CA ASN A 51 -2.88 3.08 7.55
C ASN A 51 -3.98 3.87 6.82
N GLU A 52 -4.52 4.90 7.46
CA GLU A 52 -5.41 5.84 6.82
C GLU A 52 -4.57 6.68 5.87
N PHE A 53 -4.83 6.54 4.57
CA PHE A 53 -4.15 7.34 3.56
C PHE A 53 -4.37 8.84 3.84
N SER A 54 -3.38 9.68 3.57
CA SER A 54 -3.53 11.13 3.77
C SER A 54 -4.29 11.79 2.62
N ASN A 55 -4.20 11.20 1.42
CA ASN A 55 -4.82 11.69 0.19
C ASN A 55 -5.02 10.55 -0.82
N VAL A 56 -5.77 10.83 -1.90
CA VAL A 56 -6.06 9.85 -2.96
C VAL A 56 -4.80 9.41 -3.71
N SER A 57 -3.81 10.30 -3.89
CA SER A 57 -2.55 9.96 -4.55
C SER A 57 -1.76 8.93 -3.72
N ASP A 58 -1.70 9.06 -2.40
CA ASP A 58 -1.05 8.08 -1.53
C ASP A 58 -1.74 6.71 -1.63
N LEU A 59 -3.08 6.70 -1.62
CA LEU A 59 -3.87 5.48 -1.85
C LEU A 59 -3.49 4.82 -3.18
N LEU A 60 -3.46 5.60 -4.27
CA LEU A 60 -3.09 5.08 -5.59
C LEU A 60 -1.65 4.56 -5.62
N LYS A 61 -0.70 5.26 -4.98
CA LYS A 61 0.70 4.81 -4.89
C LYS A 61 0.80 3.50 -4.12
N THR A 62 0.13 3.38 -2.97
CA THR A 62 0.12 2.16 -2.15
C THR A 62 -0.42 0.99 -2.95
N TYR A 63 -1.58 1.12 -3.62
CA TYR A 63 -2.14 -0.01 -4.37
C TYR A 63 -1.43 -0.28 -5.71
N ASN A 64 -0.61 0.63 -6.22
CA ASN A 64 0.24 0.38 -7.38
C ASN A 64 1.57 -0.29 -7.02
N ASN A 65 2.05 -0.13 -5.78
CA ASN A 65 3.25 -0.81 -5.31
C ASN A 65 2.90 -2.22 -4.80
N PHE A 66 3.57 -3.26 -5.32
CA PHE A 66 3.23 -4.65 -5.01
C PHE A 66 3.34 -4.95 -3.52
N GLU A 67 4.44 -4.52 -2.89
CA GLU A 67 4.75 -4.78 -1.50
C GLU A 67 3.72 -4.15 -0.57
N SER A 68 3.35 -2.89 -0.84
CA SER A 68 2.30 -2.17 -0.13
C SER A 68 0.92 -2.76 -0.38
N PHE A 69 0.65 -3.18 -1.61
CA PHE A 69 -0.63 -3.77 -2.03
C PHE A 69 -0.93 -5.07 -1.29
N ILE A 70 0.03 -5.99 -1.18
CA ILE A 70 -0.15 -7.27 -0.47
C ILE A 70 -0.20 -7.12 1.05
N GLN A 71 0.30 -6.00 1.60
CA GLN A 71 0.16 -5.67 3.03
C GLN A 71 -1.24 -5.15 3.38
N GLN A 72 -1.96 -4.55 2.42
CA GLN A 72 -3.35 -4.15 2.64
C GLN A 72 -4.26 -5.38 2.59
N HIS A 73 -5.15 -5.53 3.57
CA HIS A 73 -6.07 -6.66 3.63
C HIS A 73 -6.93 -6.80 2.36
N ASP A 74 -7.48 -5.69 1.87
CA ASP A 74 -8.31 -5.69 0.67
C ASP A 74 -7.51 -5.84 -0.63
N GLY A 75 -6.27 -5.33 -0.66
CA GLY A 75 -5.32 -5.61 -1.74
C GLY A 75 -4.98 -7.11 -1.82
N LYS A 76 -4.55 -7.71 -0.70
CA LYS A 76 -4.27 -9.15 -0.58
C LYS A 76 -5.47 -9.99 -1.02
N GLN A 77 -6.67 -9.67 -0.55
CA GLN A 77 -7.91 -10.34 -0.96
C GLN A 77 -8.16 -10.22 -2.47
N ARG A 78 -7.90 -9.05 -3.06
CA ARG A 78 -8.09 -8.85 -4.50
C ARG A 78 -7.09 -9.65 -5.34
N LEU A 79 -5.83 -9.75 -4.92
CA LEU A 79 -4.84 -10.61 -5.57
C LEU A 79 -5.20 -12.10 -5.42
N LYS A 80 -5.74 -12.51 -4.27
CA LYS A 80 -6.23 -13.86 -4.06
C LYS A 80 -7.30 -14.25 -5.08
N GLU A 81 -8.35 -13.43 -5.23
CA GLU A 81 -9.41 -13.65 -6.23
C GLU A 81 -8.85 -13.77 -7.65
N TYR A 82 -7.85 -12.95 -7.97
CA TYR A 82 -7.19 -12.99 -9.26
C TYR A 82 -6.39 -14.29 -9.47
N LEU A 83 -5.60 -14.70 -8.48
CA LEU A 83 -4.82 -15.95 -8.52
C LEU A 83 -5.72 -17.18 -8.59
N GLU A 84 -6.83 -17.21 -7.84
CA GLU A 84 -7.83 -18.28 -7.92
C GLU A 84 -8.42 -18.39 -9.33
N SER A 85 -8.64 -17.26 -10.02
CA SER A 85 -9.10 -17.27 -11.41
C SER A 85 -8.09 -17.87 -12.39
N LEU A 86 -6.79 -17.80 -12.05
CA LEU A 86 -5.69 -18.38 -12.80
C LEU A 86 -5.30 -19.79 -12.34
N ARG A 87 -5.89 -20.28 -11.24
CA ARG A 87 -5.50 -21.53 -10.55
C ARG A 87 -4.05 -21.53 -10.06
N ASN A 88 -3.59 -20.38 -9.56
CA ASN A 88 -2.26 -20.16 -9.01
C ASN A 88 -2.32 -19.67 -7.55
N GLU A 89 -3.40 -19.98 -6.81
CA GLU A 89 -3.60 -19.51 -5.44
C GLU A 89 -2.57 -20.06 -4.43
N GLU A 90 -1.89 -21.15 -4.78
CA GLU A 90 -0.83 -21.75 -3.97
C GLU A 90 0.35 -20.81 -3.73
N GLN A 91 0.61 -19.86 -4.65
CA GLN A 91 1.65 -18.86 -4.48
C GLN A 91 1.37 -17.96 -3.28
N LEU A 92 0.15 -17.43 -3.19
CA LEU A 92 -0.24 -16.56 -2.07
C LEU A 92 -0.36 -17.35 -0.77
N LEU A 93 -0.89 -18.58 -0.81
CA LEU A 93 -0.96 -19.45 0.35
C LEU A 93 0.44 -19.73 0.94
N PHE A 94 1.42 -20.01 0.08
CA PHE A 94 2.81 -20.18 0.50
C PHE A 94 3.37 -18.91 1.15
N VAL A 95 3.13 -17.74 0.56
CA VAL A 95 3.56 -16.45 1.14
C VAL A 95 2.94 -16.23 2.52
N GLU A 96 1.65 -16.49 2.71
CA GLU A 96 0.96 -16.35 3.99
C GLU A 96 1.53 -17.28 5.07
N ILE A 97 1.90 -18.52 4.72
CA ILE A 97 2.56 -19.46 5.64
C ILE A 97 3.96 -18.97 6.02
N MET A 98 4.70 -18.40 5.07
CA MET A 98 6.09 -17.96 5.29
C MET A 98 6.19 -16.58 5.97
N GLU A 99 5.18 -15.72 5.82
CA GLU A 99 5.18 -14.32 6.29
C GLU A 99 5.54 -14.17 7.79
N PRO A 100 4.96 -14.93 8.74
CA PRO A 100 5.31 -14.82 10.15
C PRO A 100 6.78 -15.11 10.45
N PHE A 101 7.41 -16.00 9.67
CA PHE A 101 8.80 -16.40 9.85
C PHE A 101 9.76 -15.37 9.25
N MET A 102 9.36 -14.74 8.14
CA MET A 102 10.15 -13.70 7.49
C MET A 102 10.13 -12.39 8.29
N THR A 103 8.98 -12.00 8.84
CA THR A 103 8.85 -10.77 9.65
C THR A 103 9.63 -10.85 10.96
N ARG A 104 9.57 -11.98 11.69
CA ARG A 104 10.36 -12.16 12.92
C ARG A 104 11.87 -12.07 12.70
N ASN A 105 12.36 -12.64 11.60
CA ASN A 105 13.79 -12.56 11.27
C ASN A 105 14.27 -11.11 11.11
N LEU A 106 13.48 -10.26 10.46
CA LEU A 106 13.77 -8.84 10.28
C LEU A 106 13.83 -8.10 11.63
N GLU A 107 12.92 -8.40 12.56
CA GLU A 107 12.93 -7.80 13.90
C GLU A 107 14.17 -8.20 14.72
N ILE A 108 14.60 -9.46 14.66
CA ILE A 108 15.79 -9.94 15.38
C ILE A 108 17.05 -9.26 14.84
N LEU A 109 17.23 -9.22 13.51
CA LEU A 109 18.34 -8.54 12.85
C LEU A 109 18.41 -7.05 13.23
N ASN A 110 17.26 -6.37 13.29
CA ASN A 110 17.21 -4.97 13.69
C ASN A 110 17.60 -4.76 15.16
N LYS A 111 17.22 -5.68 16.07
CA LYS A 111 17.62 -5.62 17.49
C LYS A 111 19.12 -5.85 17.69
N GLU A 112 19.72 -6.80 16.97
CA GLU A 112 21.15 -7.09 17.05
C GLU A 112 22.03 -5.94 16.56
N ASN A 113 21.62 -5.26 15.49
CA ASN A 113 22.31 -4.07 14.99
C ASN A 113 22.30 -2.91 16.00
N ILE A 114 21.17 -2.65 16.66
CA ILE A 114 21.06 -1.57 17.67
C ILE A 114 21.97 -1.84 18.89
N ASN A 115 22.03 -3.10 19.34
CA ASN A 115 22.86 -3.48 20.49
C ASN A 115 24.36 -3.44 20.16
N SER A 116 24.74 -3.69 18.91
CA SER A 116 26.14 -3.66 18.46
C SER A 116 26.69 -2.24 18.33
N SER A 117 25.87 -1.26 17.94
CA SER A 117 26.28 0.15 17.85
C SER A 117 26.44 0.87 19.20
N SER A 118 26.01 0.25 20.30
CA SER A 118 26.04 0.88 21.64
C SER A 118 27.35 0.61 22.42
N ARG A 119 28.26 -0.21 21.90
CA ARG A 119 29.61 -0.36 22.48
C ARG A 119 30.53 0.73 21.93
N THR A 120 30.39 1.94 22.46
CA THR A 120 31.46 2.94 22.41
C THR A 120 32.71 2.36 23.07
N CYS A 121 33.69 2.00 22.25
CA CYS A 121 35.01 1.59 22.67
C CYS A 121 35.65 2.73 23.48
N GLU A 122 35.84 2.49 24.77
CA GLU A 122 36.83 3.20 25.56
C GLU A 122 38.22 2.85 24.99
N PRO A 123 39.06 3.82 24.62
CA PRO A 123 40.35 3.53 24.00
C PRO A 123 41.35 3.07 25.07
N SER A 124 41.40 1.76 25.36
CA SER A 124 42.48 1.18 26.14
C SER A 124 43.69 0.92 25.25
N LEU A 125 44.70 1.79 25.37
CA LEU A 125 46.06 1.60 24.86
C LEU A 125 46.72 0.39 25.53
N GLN A 126 46.87 -0.75 24.82
CA GLN A 126 47.94 -1.69 25.16
C GLN A 126 48.38 -2.60 23.99
N ASN A 127 49.63 -2.36 23.57
CA ASN A 127 50.63 -3.18 22.88
C ASN A 127 50.28 -4.55 22.24
N GLN A 128 50.62 -4.59 20.94
CA GLN A 128 51.21 -5.66 20.12
C GLN A 128 51.42 -7.05 20.75
N HIS A 129 50.84 -8.09 20.11
CA HIS A 129 51.63 -9.16 19.49
C HIS A 129 50.81 -9.99 18.47
N VAL A 130 51.52 -10.46 17.45
CA VAL A 130 51.08 -11.18 16.25
C VAL A 130 50.61 -12.62 16.55
N SER A 131 49.52 -13.09 15.93
CA SER A 131 49.42 -14.42 15.26
C SER A 131 48.04 -14.76 14.65
N THR A 132 48.11 -15.20 13.38
CA THR A 132 47.30 -16.22 12.66
C THR A 132 45.79 -16.04 12.46
N SER A 133 45.49 -15.41 11.32
CA SER A 133 44.49 -15.78 10.29
C SER A 133 43.64 -17.03 10.58
N THR A 134 42.43 -16.80 11.11
CA THR A 134 41.27 -17.67 10.88
C THR A 134 40.30 -16.91 10.00
N ARG A 135 40.00 -17.48 8.82
CA ARG A 135 39.17 -16.85 7.79
C ARG A 135 37.72 -16.92 8.26
N ASP A 136 37.23 -15.81 8.80
CA ASP A 136 35.86 -15.66 9.25
C ASP A 136 34.93 -15.52 8.02
N TRP A 137 34.03 -16.49 7.83
CA TRP A 137 33.05 -16.52 6.73
C TRP A 137 31.69 -15.92 7.13
N SER A 138 31.59 -15.31 8.32
CA SER A 138 30.34 -14.80 8.89
C SER A 138 29.84 -13.49 8.27
N GLU A 139 30.72 -12.57 7.88
CA GLU A 139 30.29 -11.19 7.56
C GLU A 139 29.77 -10.95 6.13
N LYS A 140 29.98 -11.88 5.18
CA LYS A 140 29.55 -11.66 3.78
C LYS A 140 28.12 -12.12 3.46
N SER A 141 27.43 -12.75 4.41
CA SER A 141 26.09 -13.29 4.19
C SER A 141 24.96 -12.29 4.45
N ASN A 142 25.23 -11.18 5.17
CA ASN A 142 24.20 -10.23 5.63
C ASN A 142 23.92 -9.06 4.66
N SER A 143 24.77 -8.82 3.66
CA SER A 143 24.58 -7.73 2.69
C SER A 143 23.54 -8.06 1.61
N TYR A 144 23.18 -9.33 1.41
CA TYR A 144 22.30 -9.74 0.31
C TYR A 144 20.82 -9.39 0.56
N TYR A 145 20.41 -9.27 1.81
CA TYR A 145 19.00 -9.00 2.19
C TYR A 145 18.58 -7.54 2.01
N TYR A 146 19.51 -6.60 2.26
CA TYR A 146 19.28 -5.18 1.99
C TYR A 146 19.28 -4.91 0.48
N TYR A 147 20.11 -5.61 -0.29
CA TYR A 147 20.21 -5.41 -1.74
C TYR A 147 18.92 -5.75 -2.50
N TYR A 148 18.17 -6.79 -2.11
CA TYR A 148 16.88 -7.10 -2.74
C TYR A 148 15.76 -6.15 -2.33
N SER A 149 15.78 -5.65 -1.09
CA SER A 149 14.81 -4.62 -0.68
C SER A 149 15.06 -3.29 -1.38
N GLU A 150 16.31 -2.98 -1.73
CA GLU A 150 16.72 -1.72 -2.36
C GLU A 150 16.68 -1.74 -3.90
N LEU A 151 16.98 -2.88 -4.55
CA LEU A 151 16.88 -3.00 -6.02
C LEU A 151 15.45 -3.06 -6.54
N ILE A 152 14.54 -3.65 -5.77
CA ILE A 152 13.14 -3.84 -6.18
C ILE A 152 12.36 -2.52 -6.09
N MET A 153 12.86 -1.53 -5.35
CA MET A 153 12.22 -0.22 -5.11
C MET A 153 12.51 0.83 -6.20
N ASN A 154 13.50 0.63 -7.07
CA ASN A 154 14.03 1.69 -7.94
C ASN A 154 13.65 1.61 -9.44
N GLN A 155 12.63 0.82 -9.81
CA GLN A 155 12.03 0.93 -11.15
C GLN A 155 10.76 1.79 -11.10
N GLU A 156 10.94 3.09 -11.34
CA GLU A 156 9.86 4.06 -11.57
C GLU A 156 9.09 3.67 -12.85
N ASN A 157 8.03 2.90 -12.68
CA ASN A 157 6.98 2.78 -13.69
C ASN A 157 6.03 3.97 -13.55
N GLU A 158 6.43 5.11 -14.12
CA GLU A 158 5.52 6.23 -14.37
C GLU A 158 4.30 5.72 -15.14
N TRP A 159 3.12 5.88 -14.55
CA TRP A 159 1.89 5.82 -15.32
C TRP A 159 1.90 6.98 -16.33
N PRO A 160 1.33 6.81 -17.53
CA PRO A 160 0.82 7.95 -18.28
C PRO A 160 -0.34 8.53 -17.48
N SER A 161 -0.03 9.41 -16.52
CA SER A 161 -0.89 9.79 -15.40
C SER A 161 -2.20 10.51 -15.77
N ASN A 162 -2.44 10.87 -17.04
CA ASN A 162 -3.52 11.83 -17.33
C ASN A 162 -4.65 11.35 -18.26
N ASP A 163 -4.48 10.30 -19.08
CA ASP A 163 -5.45 10.05 -20.15
C ASP A 163 -6.45 8.90 -19.89
N ILE A 164 -6.13 7.94 -19.03
CA ILE A 164 -6.95 6.71 -18.88
C ILE A 164 -8.13 6.88 -17.90
N ILE A 165 -8.00 7.81 -16.93
CA ILE A 165 -8.97 7.95 -15.83
C ILE A 165 -10.22 8.73 -16.27
N MET A 166 -10.12 9.65 -17.24
CA MET A 166 -11.23 10.50 -17.66
C MET A 166 -12.21 9.81 -18.64
N GLU A 167 -11.77 8.78 -19.36
CA GLU A 167 -12.61 8.11 -20.38
C GLU A 167 -13.43 6.94 -19.81
N SER A 168 -12.91 6.27 -18.78
CA SER A 168 -13.55 5.10 -18.16
C SER A 168 -14.80 5.47 -17.32
N VAL A 169 -14.88 6.70 -16.79
CA VAL A 169 -16.00 7.16 -15.94
C VAL A 169 -17.29 7.39 -16.73
N LYS A 170 -17.23 7.55 -18.07
CA LYS A 170 -18.43 7.74 -18.91
C LYS A 170 -19.17 6.45 -19.29
N ASN A 171 -18.57 5.27 -19.11
CA ASN A 171 -19.13 4.00 -19.58
C ASN A 171 -19.65 3.05 -18.47
N ALA A 172 -19.43 3.36 -17.19
CA ALA A 172 -19.72 2.45 -16.08
C ALA A 172 -21.21 2.32 -15.65
N SER A 173 -22.18 2.84 -16.41
CA SER A 173 -23.61 2.84 -15.99
C SER A 173 -24.46 1.69 -16.58
N ARG A 174 -23.88 0.72 -17.31
CA ARG A 174 -24.67 -0.37 -17.91
C ARG A 174 -23.91 -1.71 -17.91
N HIS A 175 -24.32 -2.64 -17.04
CA HIS A 175 -24.01 -4.10 -16.95
C HIS A 175 -23.37 -4.47 -15.59
N ARG A 176 -23.67 -5.58 -14.89
CA ARG A 176 -24.69 -6.65 -14.94
C ARG A 176 -24.65 -7.33 -13.56
N HIS A 177 -25.78 -7.84 -13.07
CA HIS A 177 -25.81 -8.82 -11.99
C HIS A 177 -25.30 -10.17 -12.50
N GLY A 178 -24.09 -10.56 -12.10
CA GLY A 178 -23.59 -11.94 -12.19
C GLY A 178 -23.79 -12.64 -10.85
N HIS A 179 -24.50 -13.76 -10.85
CA HIS A 179 -24.72 -14.62 -9.69
C HIS A 179 -23.43 -15.41 -9.41
N LEU A 180 -22.70 -15.02 -8.35
CA LEU A 180 -21.54 -15.75 -7.84
C LEU A 180 -22.02 -16.96 -7.04
N GLN A 181 -21.59 -18.17 -7.41
CA GLN A 181 -21.70 -19.35 -6.56
C GLN A 181 -20.64 -19.29 -5.44
N PRO A 182 -20.93 -19.77 -4.22
CA PRO A 182 -19.95 -19.85 -3.16
C PRO A 182 -18.95 -20.98 -3.44
N SER A 183 -17.72 -20.64 -3.83
CA SER A 183 -16.64 -21.60 -4.09
C SER A 183 -15.78 -21.86 -2.84
N SER A 184 -15.55 -23.15 -2.56
CA SER A 184 -14.35 -23.81 -1.97
C SER A 184 -13.56 -23.24 -0.78
N SER A 185 -13.97 -22.13 -0.14
CA SER A 185 -13.21 -21.45 0.92
C SER A 185 -12.87 -22.31 2.16
N LEU A 186 -13.56 -23.43 2.42
CA LEU A 186 -13.34 -24.22 3.64
C LEU A 186 -12.04 -25.06 3.64
N MET A 187 -11.52 -25.46 2.48
CA MET A 187 -10.33 -26.34 2.46
C MET A 187 -9.05 -25.62 2.87
N ASN A 188 -8.87 -24.35 2.48
CA ASN A 188 -7.66 -23.58 2.80
C ASN A 188 -7.54 -23.26 4.30
N GLN A 189 -8.67 -23.11 5.00
CA GLN A 189 -8.66 -22.87 6.45
C GLN A 189 -8.19 -24.12 7.24
N THR A 190 -8.43 -25.32 6.70
CA THR A 190 -8.05 -26.58 7.36
C THR A 190 -6.54 -26.85 7.23
N MET A 191 -5.91 -26.43 6.13
CA MET A 191 -4.45 -26.53 5.95
C MET A 191 -3.68 -25.68 6.96
N LEU A 192 -4.12 -24.43 7.17
CA LEU A 192 -3.51 -23.53 8.15
C LEU A 192 -3.70 -24.01 9.60
N MET A 193 -4.79 -24.71 9.90
CA MET A 193 -5.05 -25.26 11.24
C MET A 193 -4.30 -26.58 11.54
N ASN A 194 -3.87 -27.32 10.52
CA ASN A 194 -3.12 -28.57 10.70
C ASN A 194 -1.60 -28.37 10.72
N LEU A 195 -1.08 -27.20 10.34
CA LEU A 195 0.22 -26.80 10.83
C LEU A 195 0.04 -26.45 12.32
N ASP A 196 0.30 -27.41 13.20
CA ASP A 196 0.61 -27.12 14.60
C ASP A 196 1.92 -26.31 14.64
N ILE A 197 1.83 -25.02 14.35
CA ILE A 197 2.92 -24.03 14.41
C ILE A 197 3.47 -23.90 15.85
N ASN A 198 2.88 -24.62 16.82
CA ASN A 198 3.43 -24.88 18.15
C ASN A 198 4.76 -25.67 18.14
N THR A 199 5.37 -25.91 16.97
CA THR A 199 6.78 -26.35 16.87
C THR A 199 7.75 -25.20 17.15
N THR A 200 7.47 -24.43 18.19
CA THR A 200 8.43 -23.50 18.77
C THR A 200 9.31 -24.27 19.74
N ASN A 201 10.62 -24.05 19.69
CA ASN A 201 11.49 -24.52 20.77
C ASN A 201 11.12 -23.82 22.11
N SER A 202 11.77 -24.20 23.22
CA SER A 202 11.50 -23.61 24.54
C SER A 202 11.65 -22.09 24.59
N GLU A 203 12.29 -21.50 23.58
CA GLU A 203 12.53 -20.07 23.44
C GLU A 203 11.52 -19.37 22.52
N GLY A 204 10.55 -20.09 21.96
CA GLY A 204 9.55 -19.51 21.06
C GLY A 204 10.03 -19.38 19.61
N GLU A 205 11.24 -19.82 19.28
CA GLU A 205 11.78 -19.76 17.92
C GLU A 205 11.24 -20.88 17.02
N PRO A 206 10.92 -20.55 15.76
CA PRO A 206 10.43 -21.52 14.80
C PRO A 206 11.53 -22.49 14.35
N HIS A 207 11.22 -23.79 14.37
CA HIS A 207 12.13 -24.80 13.87
C HIS A 207 12.17 -24.81 12.32
N TRP A 208 13.16 -24.13 11.71
CA TRP A 208 13.22 -23.94 10.25
C TRP A 208 13.28 -25.24 9.46
N THR A 209 13.90 -26.29 10.00
CA THR A 209 13.97 -27.61 9.35
C THR A 209 12.60 -28.28 9.30
N SER A 210 11.77 -28.16 10.34
CA SER A 210 10.38 -28.63 10.32
C SER A 210 9.55 -27.88 9.29
N LEU A 211 9.66 -26.55 9.26
CA LEU A 211 8.99 -25.73 8.25
C LEU A 211 9.44 -26.11 6.84
N CYS A 212 10.74 -26.34 6.63
CA CYS A 212 11.31 -26.75 5.36
C CYS A 212 10.72 -28.07 4.86
N GLN A 213 10.54 -29.03 5.77
CA GLN A 213 9.90 -30.30 5.45
C GLN A 213 8.41 -30.15 5.08
N VAL A 214 7.68 -29.29 5.79
CA VAL A 214 6.27 -28.98 5.47
C VAL A 214 6.16 -28.31 4.10
N VAL A 215 6.96 -27.26 3.86
CA VAL A 215 7.00 -26.54 2.57
C VAL A 215 7.37 -27.49 1.44
N PHE A 216 8.38 -28.34 1.62
CA PHE A 216 8.75 -29.31 0.60
C PHE A 216 7.59 -30.27 0.29
N THR A 217 6.94 -30.82 1.32
CA THR A 217 5.88 -31.82 1.16
C THR A 217 4.61 -31.22 0.55
N GLN A 218 4.22 -30.01 0.96
CA GLN A 218 2.98 -29.38 0.53
C GLN A 218 3.12 -28.55 -0.75
N PHE A 219 4.29 -27.96 -1.03
CA PHE A 219 4.42 -27.01 -2.14
C PHE A 219 5.41 -27.43 -3.22
N LEU A 220 6.35 -28.34 -2.95
CA LEU A 220 7.41 -28.66 -3.92
C LEU A 220 7.38 -30.10 -4.41
N LYS A 221 6.82 -31.01 -3.63
CA LYS A 221 6.66 -32.42 -3.99
C LYS A 221 5.82 -32.53 -5.26
N ASP A 222 6.24 -33.44 -6.14
CA ASP A 222 5.45 -33.80 -7.31
C ASP A 222 4.09 -34.37 -6.87
N ASP A 223 3.06 -34.06 -7.65
CA ASP A 223 1.66 -34.41 -7.39
C ASP A 223 1.03 -33.74 -6.15
N SER A 224 1.70 -32.74 -5.56
CA SER A 224 1.06 -31.95 -4.51
C SER A 224 -0.10 -31.11 -5.08
N PRO A 225 -1.27 -31.03 -4.40
CA PRO A 225 -2.37 -30.17 -4.83
C PRO A 225 -2.02 -28.67 -4.85
N HIS A 226 -0.95 -28.27 -4.14
CA HIS A 226 -0.48 -26.89 -4.05
C HIS A 226 0.94 -26.74 -4.60
N GLN A 227 1.28 -27.51 -5.65
CA GLN A 227 2.62 -27.50 -6.20
C GLN A 227 2.98 -26.14 -6.81
N LEU A 228 4.00 -25.47 -6.27
CA LEU A 228 4.56 -24.24 -6.81
C LEU A 228 5.29 -24.49 -8.12
N ASN A 229 5.11 -23.56 -9.07
CA ASN A 229 5.83 -23.52 -10.33
C ASN A 229 7.22 -22.87 -10.16
N VAL A 230 8.16 -23.61 -9.55
CA VAL A 230 9.54 -23.17 -9.35
C VAL A 230 10.56 -24.09 -10.00
N SER A 231 11.77 -23.57 -10.24
CA SER A 231 12.83 -24.33 -10.90
C SER A 231 13.20 -25.61 -10.14
N SER A 232 13.56 -26.67 -10.89
CA SER A 232 14.00 -27.96 -10.33
C SER A 232 15.22 -27.82 -9.41
N LYS A 233 16.10 -26.87 -9.71
CA LYS A 233 17.26 -26.52 -8.87
C LYS A 233 16.82 -26.03 -7.49
N LEU A 234 15.80 -25.18 -7.43
CA LEU A 234 15.27 -24.65 -6.18
C LEU A 234 14.55 -25.74 -5.37
N LYS A 235 13.75 -26.58 -6.04
CA LYS A 235 13.13 -27.78 -5.43
C LYS A 235 14.18 -28.69 -4.79
N THR A 236 15.28 -28.96 -5.51
CA THR A 236 16.39 -29.81 -5.03
C THR A 236 17.10 -29.18 -3.84
N ASN A 237 17.33 -27.87 -3.86
CA ASN A 237 17.98 -27.14 -2.76
C ASN A 237 17.15 -27.23 -1.47
N VAL A 238 15.84 -26.94 -1.55
CA VAL A 238 14.94 -27.04 -0.39
C VAL A 238 14.85 -28.48 0.12
N LYS A 239 14.78 -29.47 -0.78
CA LYS A 239 14.82 -30.90 -0.42
C LYS A 239 16.10 -31.28 0.33
N GLN A 240 17.25 -30.80 -0.14
CA GLN A 240 18.52 -31.09 0.50
C GLN A 240 18.59 -30.45 1.89
N ALA A 241 18.16 -29.20 2.00
CA ALA A 241 18.12 -28.47 3.27
C ALA A 241 17.13 -29.08 4.27
N SER A 242 16.05 -29.71 3.81
CA SER A 242 15.12 -30.44 4.68
C SER A 242 15.71 -31.75 5.23
N LEU A 243 16.73 -32.32 4.56
CA LEU A 243 17.40 -33.56 4.96
C LEU A 243 18.68 -33.34 5.78
N SER A 244 19.32 -32.16 5.66
CA SER A 244 20.62 -31.90 6.29
C SER A 244 20.56 -31.66 7.80
N ASN A 245 19.35 -31.52 8.38
CA ASN A 245 19.14 -31.09 9.78
C ASN A 245 19.89 -29.79 10.15
N CYS A 246 20.31 -29.00 9.16
CA CYS A 246 21.02 -27.74 9.36
C CYS A 246 20.03 -26.57 9.26
N GLU A 247 19.76 -25.93 10.38
CA GLU A 247 18.80 -24.83 10.49
C GLU A 247 19.14 -23.63 9.60
N GLN A 248 20.43 -23.28 9.50
CA GLN A 248 20.90 -22.19 8.66
C GLN A 248 20.70 -22.47 7.17
N GLU A 249 20.92 -23.72 6.74
CA GLU A 249 20.67 -24.13 5.35
C GLU A 249 19.17 -24.11 5.03
N ALA A 250 18.34 -24.63 5.93
CA ALA A 250 16.88 -24.59 5.80
C ALA A 250 16.35 -23.16 5.70
N LYS A 251 16.78 -22.28 6.61
CA LYS A 251 16.44 -20.85 6.59
C LYS A 251 16.84 -20.20 5.27
N LYS A 252 18.08 -20.38 4.82
CA LYS A 252 18.58 -19.82 3.55
C LYS A 252 17.80 -20.33 2.33
N ALA A 253 17.53 -21.62 2.27
CA ALA A 253 16.79 -22.23 1.16
C ALA A 253 15.35 -21.70 1.09
N LEU A 254 14.66 -21.64 2.24
CA LEU A 254 13.29 -21.12 2.33
C LEU A 254 13.19 -19.63 2.06
N THR A 255 14.15 -18.83 2.53
CA THR A 255 14.28 -17.42 2.16
C THR A 255 14.38 -17.25 0.64
N THR A 256 15.25 -18.05 0.00
CA THR A 256 15.46 -17.96 -1.45
C THR A 256 14.17 -18.30 -2.19
N LEU A 257 13.47 -19.35 -1.74
CA LEU A 257 12.17 -19.73 -2.28
C LEU A 257 11.11 -18.65 -2.10
N TYR A 258 11.04 -18.04 -0.91
CA TYR A 258 10.11 -16.96 -0.60
C TYR A 258 10.27 -15.77 -1.55
N HIS A 259 11.51 -15.32 -1.77
CA HIS A 259 11.78 -14.22 -2.68
C HIS A 259 11.50 -14.57 -4.15
N GLU A 260 11.79 -15.79 -4.59
CA GLU A 260 11.46 -16.25 -5.94
C GLU A 260 9.95 -16.20 -6.19
N VAL A 261 9.14 -16.72 -5.26
CA VAL A 261 7.68 -16.72 -5.40
C VAL A 261 7.11 -15.30 -5.36
N LEU A 262 7.61 -14.43 -4.48
CA LEU A 262 7.21 -13.01 -4.47
C LEU A 262 7.56 -12.32 -5.80
N SER A 263 8.73 -12.61 -6.36
CA SER A 263 9.18 -12.06 -7.64
C SER A 263 8.24 -12.51 -8.77
N GLN A 264 7.90 -13.79 -8.84
CA GLN A 264 6.94 -14.32 -9.82
C GLN A 264 5.55 -13.68 -9.66
N MET A 265 5.03 -13.59 -8.43
CA MET A 265 3.75 -12.93 -8.15
C MET A 265 3.76 -11.46 -8.58
N LYS A 266 4.88 -10.75 -8.37
CA LYS A 266 5.03 -9.34 -8.76
C LYS A 266 5.06 -9.16 -10.28
N GLU A 267 5.94 -9.88 -10.96
CA GLU A 267 6.23 -9.69 -12.38
C GLU A 267 5.16 -10.30 -13.31
N GLU A 268 4.49 -11.37 -12.87
CA GLU A 268 3.47 -12.04 -13.67
C GLU A 268 2.07 -11.65 -13.18
N ALA A 269 1.67 -12.15 -12.01
CA ALA A 269 0.28 -12.04 -11.56
C ALA A 269 -0.13 -10.59 -11.30
N PHE A 270 0.61 -9.86 -10.48
CA PHE A 270 0.30 -8.48 -10.11
C PHE A 270 0.43 -7.53 -11.30
N HIS A 271 1.45 -7.73 -12.15
CA HIS A 271 1.62 -6.98 -13.39
C HIS A 271 0.38 -7.09 -14.30
N HIS A 272 -0.12 -8.31 -14.51
CA HIS A 272 -1.32 -8.53 -15.31
C HIS A 272 -2.60 -8.05 -14.63
N LEU A 273 -2.73 -8.27 -13.31
CA LEU A 273 -3.83 -7.74 -12.52
C LEU A 273 -3.93 -6.22 -12.67
N ARG A 274 -2.82 -5.49 -12.51
CA ARG A 274 -2.78 -4.03 -12.65
C ARG A 274 -3.23 -3.51 -14.02
N LYS A 275 -2.98 -4.29 -15.07
CA LYS A 275 -3.40 -3.95 -16.44
C LYS A 275 -4.86 -4.27 -16.71
N SER A 276 -5.47 -5.15 -15.92
CA SER A 276 -6.87 -5.55 -16.09
C SER A 276 -7.84 -4.39 -15.86
N GLU A 277 -8.95 -4.40 -16.59
CA GLU A 277 -9.99 -3.38 -16.43
C GLU A 277 -10.69 -3.50 -15.07
N ASP A 278 -10.89 -4.73 -14.61
CA ASP A 278 -11.50 -4.99 -13.31
C ASP A 278 -10.67 -4.40 -12.16
N PHE A 279 -9.34 -4.42 -12.25
CA PHE A 279 -8.48 -3.76 -11.27
C PHE A 279 -8.61 -2.24 -11.33
N LYS A 280 -8.66 -1.64 -12.52
CA LYS A 280 -8.86 -0.19 -12.69
C LYS A 280 -10.19 0.27 -12.11
N ILE A 281 -11.26 -0.48 -12.35
CA ILE A 281 -12.59 -0.20 -11.77
C ILE A 281 -12.54 -0.33 -10.25
N TRP A 282 -11.89 -1.39 -9.74
CA TRP A 282 -11.75 -1.61 -8.30
C TRP A 282 -10.97 -0.47 -7.62
N ILE A 283 -9.82 -0.06 -8.17
CA ILE A 283 -9.01 1.00 -7.56
C ILE A 283 -9.70 2.37 -7.64
N LEU A 284 -10.44 2.65 -8.73
CA LEU A 284 -11.28 3.85 -8.82
C LEU A 284 -12.39 3.85 -7.77
N SER A 285 -13.02 2.69 -7.53
CA SER A 285 -14.03 2.53 -6.49
C SER A 285 -13.43 2.82 -5.10
N LYS A 286 -12.23 2.31 -4.83
CA LYS A 286 -11.49 2.59 -3.59
C LYS A 286 -11.14 4.07 -3.42
N ALA A 287 -10.70 4.74 -4.50
CA ALA A 287 -10.42 6.16 -4.48
C ALA A 287 -11.68 6.99 -4.19
N ILE A 288 -12.83 6.60 -4.76
CA ILE A 288 -14.13 7.24 -4.50
C ILE A 288 -14.57 7.02 -3.05
N GLU A 289 -14.53 5.78 -2.56
CA GLU A 289 -14.85 5.44 -1.16
C GLU A 289 -14.00 6.25 -0.19
N PHE A 290 -12.69 6.31 -0.44
CA PHE A 290 -11.75 7.08 0.37
C PHE A 290 -12.06 8.58 0.33
N SER A 291 -12.33 9.15 -0.86
CA SER A 291 -12.71 10.56 -1.00
C SER A 291 -14.02 10.88 -0.29
N GLN A 292 -14.99 9.95 -0.29
CA GLN A 292 -16.25 10.12 0.43
C GLN A 292 -16.10 10.02 1.94
N LYS A 293 -15.15 9.22 2.46
CA LYS A 293 -14.89 9.12 3.90
C LYS A 293 -14.51 10.47 4.51
N ALA A 294 -13.72 11.29 3.80
CA ALA A 294 -13.39 12.65 4.22
C ALA A 294 -14.62 13.59 4.25
N GLU A 295 -15.60 13.37 3.35
CA GLU A 295 -16.86 14.10 3.31
C GLU A 295 -17.81 13.72 4.46
N GLN A 296 -17.73 12.45 4.93
CA GLN A 296 -18.58 11.91 5.99
C GLN A 296 -18.07 12.21 7.41
N TYR A 297 -16.95 12.92 7.55
CA TYR A 297 -16.43 13.32 8.86
C TYR A 297 -17.46 14.17 9.62
N SER A 298 -17.64 13.89 10.91
CA SER A 298 -18.71 14.50 11.72
C SER A 298 -18.40 15.97 12.03
N VAL A 299 -19.36 16.87 11.78
CA VAL A 299 -19.25 18.28 12.17
C VAL A 299 -19.09 18.41 13.68
N GLN A 300 -19.68 17.51 14.47
CA GLN A 300 -19.54 17.55 15.92
C GLN A 300 -18.09 17.34 16.34
N THR A 301 -17.46 16.27 15.87
CA THR A 301 -16.06 15.94 16.18
C THR A 301 -15.12 17.03 15.67
N PHE A 302 -15.36 17.52 14.45
CA PHE A 302 -14.64 18.66 13.89
C PHE A 302 -14.69 19.90 14.79
N LEU A 303 -15.87 20.25 15.32
CA LEU A 303 -16.03 21.39 16.21
C LEU A 303 -15.33 21.17 17.56
N GLU A 304 -15.38 19.96 18.10
CA GLU A 304 -14.71 19.59 19.36
C GLU A 304 -13.19 19.71 19.23
N GLU A 305 -12.59 19.14 18.19
CA GLU A 305 -11.14 19.19 17.91
C GLU A 305 -10.61 20.62 17.71
N ASN A 306 -11.46 21.53 17.22
CA ASN A 306 -11.08 22.91 16.93
C ASN A 306 -11.53 23.92 17.99
N GLU A 307 -11.92 23.45 19.18
CA GLU A 307 -12.34 24.26 20.33
C GLU A 307 -13.55 25.17 20.04
N MET A 308 -14.53 24.64 19.31
CA MET A 308 -15.77 25.34 18.92
C MET A 308 -17.02 24.51 19.22
N ALA A 309 -16.92 23.55 20.14
CA ALA A 309 -17.97 22.60 20.50
C ALA A 309 -19.28 23.30 20.92
N GLU A 310 -19.22 24.52 21.49
CA GLU A 310 -20.42 25.26 21.90
C GLU A 310 -21.34 25.64 20.73
N ASN A 311 -20.81 25.66 19.49
CA ASN A 311 -21.59 25.96 18.31
C ASN A 311 -22.39 24.75 17.80
N TRP A 312 -22.11 23.52 18.25
CA TRP A 312 -22.74 22.29 17.75
C TRP A 312 -24.29 22.33 17.71
N PRO A 313 -25.00 22.85 18.73
CA PRO A 313 -26.47 22.93 18.69
C PRO A 313 -27.01 23.72 17.48
N LEU A 314 -26.25 24.71 16.97
CA LEU A 314 -26.63 25.51 15.81
C LEU A 314 -26.62 24.67 14.53
N PHE A 315 -25.57 23.87 14.34
CA PHE A 315 -25.41 22.96 13.20
C PHE A 315 -26.43 21.82 13.27
N LYS A 316 -26.59 21.21 14.44
CA LYS A 316 -27.58 20.15 14.68
C LYS A 316 -29.01 20.62 14.39
N LYS A 317 -29.39 21.83 14.81
CA LYS A 317 -30.71 22.43 14.52
C LYS A 317 -30.99 22.55 13.02
N LYS A 318 -29.95 22.74 12.21
CA LYS A 318 -30.03 22.86 10.74
C LYS A 318 -29.73 21.55 10.01
N LYS A 319 -29.56 20.44 10.73
CA LYS A 319 -29.22 19.12 10.18
C LYS A 319 -27.91 19.12 9.39
N LEU A 320 -26.97 19.99 9.76
CA LEU A 320 -25.61 20.02 9.21
C LEU A 320 -24.75 19.09 10.06
N CYS A 321 -24.70 17.82 9.67
CA CYS A 321 -24.12 16.77 10.50
C CYS A 321 -22.74 16.33 10.02
N THR A 322 -22.45 16.50 8.73
CA THR A 322 -21.22 16.04 8.07
C THR A 322 -20.43 17.19 7.48
N MET A 323 -19.11 17.03 7.31
CA MET A 323 -18.26 18.06 6.71
C MET A 323 -18.73 18.45 5.31
N LYS A 324 -19.33 17.51 4.57
CA LYS A 324 -19.99 17.78 3.30
C LYS A 324 -21.03 18.89 3.39
N ASP A 325 -21.85 18.88 4.44
CA ASP A 325 -22.97 19.82 4.62
C ASP A 325 -22.49 21.27 4.81
N ILE A 326 -21.24 21.44 5.28
CA ILE A 326 -20.66 22.75 5.60
C ILE A 326 -19.51 23.16 4.66
N ARG A 327 -19.21 22.34 3.65
CA ARG A 327 -18.06 22.51 2.74
C ARG A 327 -18.02 23.86 2.04
N GLU A 328 -19.18 24.30 1.55
CA GLU A 328 -19.33 25.52 0.74
C GLU A 328 -19.84 26.71 1.57
N MET A 329 -19.93 26.57 2.90
CA MET A 329 -20.42 27.65 3.75
C MET A 329 -19.39 28.78 3.87
N THR A 330 -19.86 30.00 3.63
CA THR A 330 -19.07 31.23 3.79
C THR A 330 -19.17 31.78 5.22
N GLU A 331 -18.36 32.81 5.52
CA GLU A 331 -18.45 33.53 6.80
C GLU A 331 -19.89 34.03 7.07
N ASP A 332 -20.55 34.52 6.03
CA ASP A 332 -21.93 35.02 6.12
C ASP A 332 -22.93 33.90 6.39
N ASP A 333 -22.71 32.69 5.86
CA ASP A 333 -23.59 31.56 6.11
C ASP A 333 -23.45 31.07 7.56
N PHE A 334 -22.24 31.03 8.11
CA PHE A 334 -22.03 30.74 9.53
C PHE A 334 -22.63 31.85 10.42
N ARG A 335 -22.58 33.11 9.98
CA ARG A 335 -23.23 34.22 10.68
C ARG A 335 -24.75 34.05 10.68
N LYS A 336 -25.36 33.67 9.55
CA LYS A 336 -26.79 33.34 9.43
C LYS A 336 -27.18 32.10 10.25
N LEU A 337 -26.25 31.16 10.46
CA LEU A 337 -26.42 30.00 11.33
C LEU A 337 -26.52 30.38 12.81
N GLY A 338 -26.01 31.57 13.18
CA GLY A 338 -26.04 32.11 14.54
C GLY A 338 -24.69 32.11 15.26
N VAL A 339 -23.58 31.87 14.55
CA VAL A 339 -22.24 31.97 15.14
C VAL A 339 -21.90 33.44 15.37
N LYS A 340 -21.83 33.87 16.63
CA LYS A 340 -21.65 35.30 17.01
C LYS A 340 -20.19 35.72 17.13
N LYS A 341 -19.31 34.81 17.52
CA LYS A 341 -17.90 35.12 17.78
C LYS A 341 -17.15 35.25 16.44
N LEU A 342 -16.64 36.45 16.14
CA LEU A 342 -15.87 36.71 14.92
C LEU A 342 -14.66 35.77 14.77
N GLY A 343 -14.00 35.44 15.88
CA GLY A 343 -12.90 34.46 15.89
C GLY A 343 -13.34 33.06 15.44
N HIS A 344 -14.55 32.62 15.83
CA HIS A 344 -15.08 31.30 15.45
C HIS A 344 -15.49 31.30 13.98
N LEU A 345 -16.09 32.39 13.49
CA LEU A 345 -16.42 32.54 12.07
C LEU A 345 -15.18 32.36 11.19
N LYS A 346 -14.11 33.11 11.48
CA LYS A 346 -12.84 32.99 10.74
C LYS A 346 -12.20 31.61 10.90
N ARG A 347 -12.24 31.03 12.10
CA ARG A 347 -11.69 29.70 12.38
C ARG A 347 -12.46 28.60 11.63
N LEU A 348 -13.79 28.67 11.56
CA LEU A 348 -14.63 27.73 10.80
C LEU A 348 -14.29 27.77 9.31
N VAL A 349 -14.33 28.96 8.68
CA VAL A 349 -14.00 29.08 7.25
C VAL A 349 -12.60 28.53 6.98
N ARG A 350 -11.63 28.93 7.80
CA ARG A 350 -10.24 28.47 7.65
C ARG A 350 -10.12 26.95 7.85
N LYS A 351 -10.69 26.40 8.92
CA LYS A 351 -10.55 24.97 9.25
C LYS A 351 -11.34 24.06 8.33
N THR A 352 -12.51 24.48 7.86
CA THR A 352 -13.24 23.76 6.82
C THR A 352 -12.45 23.78 5.52
N THR A 353 -11.89 24.94 5.14
CA THR A 353 -11.00 25.03 3.97
C THR A 353 -9.77 24.15 4.13
N GLU A 354 -9.08 24.19 5.27
CA GLU A 354 -7.93 23.33 5.61
C GLU A 354 -8.33 21.84 5.55
N HIS A 355 -9.48 21.43 6.08
CA HIS A 355 -9.96 20.04 6.03
C HIS A 355 -10.04 19.50 4.59
N PHE A 356 -10.56 20.31 3.66
CA PHE A 356 -10.69 19.90 2.26
C PHE A 356 -9.43 20.19 1.42
N MET A 357 -8.58 21.15 1.81
CA MET A 357 -7.34 21.50 1.09
C MET A 357 -6.12 20.69 1.56
N CYS A 358 -6.02 20.31 2.84
CA CYS A 358 -4.97 19.42 3.34
C CYS A 358 -5.11 18.01 2.75
N SER A 359 -6.32 17.60 2.36
CA SER A 359 -6.50 16.39 1.53
C SER A 359 -5.84 16.50 0.13
N VAL A 360 -5.45 17.71 -0.30
CA VAL A 360 -4.86 18.02 -1.61
C VAL A 360 -3.37 18.39 -1.52
N GLN A 361 -2.88 18.93 -0.38
CA GLN A 361 -1.53 19.53 -0.29
C GLN A 361 -0.43 18.63 0.30
N SER A 362 -0.72 17.44 0.81
CA SER A 362 0.32 16.49 1.25
C SER A 362 1.25 15.98 0.13
N THR A 363 0.96 16.31 -1.14
CA THR A 363 1.74 15.92 -2.33
C THR A 363 2.79 16.93 -2.79
N SER A 364 2.84 18.16 -2.25
CA SER A 364 3.72 19.22 -2.78
C SER A 364 5.08 19.36 -2.06
N LEU A 365 5.25 18.80 -0.86
CA LEU A 365 6.46 18.98 -0.05
C LEU A 365 7.44 17.79 -0.09
N ALA A 366 7.12 16.73 -0.84
CA ALA A 366 7.98 15.54 -0.98
C ALA A 366 8.86 15.54 -2.25
N ASN A 367 8.77 16.57 -3.10
CA ASN A 367 9.55 16.71 -4.34
C ASN A 367 10.48 17.94 -4.33
N GLN A 368 10.96 18.36 -3.15
CA GLN A 368 12.04 19.35 -3.01
C GLN A 368 13.22 18.77 -2.24
#